data_AF-A0A914Z741-F1
#
_entry.id   AF-A0A914Z741-F1
#
_cell.length_a   1.000
_cell.length_b   1.000
_cell.length_c   1.000
_cell.angle_alpha   90.00
_cell.angle_beta   90.00
_cell.angle_gamma   90.00
#
_symmetry.space_group_name_H-M   'P 1'
#
loop_
_entity.id
_entity.type
_entity.pdbx_description
1 polymer ?
#
loop_
_entity_poly.entity_id
_entity_poly.type
_entity_poly.pdbx_seq_one_letter_code
_entity_poly.pdbx_strand_id
1 'polypeptide(L)'
;MVDAADAKDIDAYMLADQHLDEVIHQACRNTFAVQAVTPMIVQCRRFWYAYQYEGDLEAGAQAHLTLAEGIQDGNPEQALQGSETLMAYLSAFTRKVIDKPIDQLLIIWRHHESERNPRSHRYPL
;
A
#
# COMPACT_ATOMS: atom_id res chain seq x y z
N MET A 1 -11.12 6.37 -6.03
CA MET A 1 -10.11 6.22 -4.97
C MET A 1 -10.10 7.43 -4.05
N VAL A 2 -9.98 8.66 -4.57
CA VAL A 2 -10.08 9.90 -3.78
C VAL A 2 -11.35 9.95 -2.93
N ASP A 3 -12.52 9.74 -3.54
CA ASP A 3 -13.79 9.71 -2.77
C ASP A 3 -13.80 8.65 -1.65
N ALA A 4 -13.17 7.50 -1.88
CA ALA A 4 -13.06 6.45 -0.87
C ALA A 4 -12.08 6.85 0.25
N ALA A 5 -11.00 7.57 -0.08
CA ALA A 5 -10.09 8.13 0.90
C ALA A 5 -10.78 9.17 1.79
N ASP A 6 -11.54 10.08 1.20
CA ASP A 6 -12.32 11.10 1.91
C ASP A 6 -13.34 10.48 2.86
N ALA A 7 -14.01 9.41 2.40
CA ALA A 7 -14.95 8.64 3.22
C ALA A 7 -14.26 7.73 4.25
N LYS A 8 -12.93 7.59 4.20
CA LYS A 8 -12.13 6.62 4.97
C LYS A 8 -12.61 5.17 4.78
N ASP A 9 -13.13 4.88 3.59
CA ASP A 9 -13.55 3.54 3.19
C ASP A 9 -12.35 2.79 2.60
N ILE A 10 -11.68 2.02 3.46
CA ILE A 10 -10.47 1.27 3.13
C ILE A 10 -10.75 0.19 2.08
N ASP A 11 -11.91 -0.46 2.16
CA ASP A 11 -12.26 -1.54 1.23
C ASP A 11 -12.49 -0.98 -0.17
N ALA A 12 -13.25 0.11 -0.28
CA ALA A 12 -13.46 0.80 -1.56
C ALA A 12 -12.16 1.40 -2.12
N TYR A 13 -11.28 1.93 -1.26
CA TYR A 13 -9.97 2.43 -1.66
C TYR A 13 -9.13 1.31 -2.29
N MET A 14 -9.02 0.17 -1.62
CA MET A 14 -8.20 -0.95 -2.08
C MET A 14 -8.79 -1.67 -3.29
N LEU A 15 -10.12 -1.67 -3.44
CA LEU A 15 -10.77 -2.13 -4.67
C LEU A 15 -10.39 -1.24 -5.85
N ALA A 16 -10.41 0.09 -5.67
CA ALA A 16 -10.00 1.03 -6.71
C ALA A 16 -8.51 0.88 -7.07
N ASP A 17 -7.64 0.64 -6.09
CA ASP A 17 -6.21 0.35 -6.29
C ASP A 17 -6.00 -0.90 -7.16
N GLN A 18 -6.74 -1.97 -6.90
CA GLN A 18 -6.68 -3.21 -7.68
C GLN A 18 -7.17 -3.01 -9.12
N HIS A 19 -8.27 -2.29 -9.32
CA HIS A 19 -8.76 -1.99 -10.66
C HIS A 19 -7.77 -1.13 -11.45
N LEU A 20 -7.10 -0.17 -10.80
CA LEU A 20 -6.08 0.65 -11.47
C LEU A 20 -4.88 -0.19 -11.91
N ASP A 21 -4.40 -1.12 -11.08
CA ASP A 21 -3.34 -2.06 -11.46
C ASP A 21 -3.72 -2.87 -12.70
N GLU A 22 -4.95 -3.37 -12.79
CA GLU A 22 -5.43 -4.11 -13.95
C GLU A 22 -5.35 -3.28 -15.23
N VAL A 23 -5.76 -2.01 -15.16
CA VAL A 23 -5.66 -1.06 -16.27
C VAL A 23 -4.19 -0.81 -16.65
N ILE A 24 -3.31 -0.57 -15.66
CA ILE A 24 -1.87 -0.36 -15.88
C ILE A 24 -1.24 -1.58 -16.56
N HIS A 25 -1.55 -2.78 -16.08
CA HIS A 25 -1.04 -4.03 -16.65
C HIS A 25 -1.47 -4.22 -18.11
N GLN A 26 -2.73 -3.91 -18.44
CA GLN A 26 -3.23 -3.95 -19.80
C GLN A 26 -2.55 -2.89 -20.69
N ALA A 27 -2.37 -1.68 -20.18
CA ALA A 27 -1.73 -0.57 -20.89
C ALA A 27 -0.22 -0.80 -21.13
N CYS A 28 0.46 -1.53 -20.24
CA CYS A 28 1.90 -1.78 -20.31
C CYS A 28 2.33 -2.51 -21.59
N ARG A 29 1.47 -3.37 -22.16
CA ARG A 29 1.74 -4.20 -23.36
C ARG A 29 3.05 -5.00 -23.31
N ASN A 30 3.58 -5.23 -22.10
CA ASN A 30 4.77 -6.03 -21.85
C ASN A 30 4.49 -7.05 -20.73
N THR A 31 4.11 -8.25 -21.13
CA THR A 31 3.75 -9.33 -20.20
C THR A 31 4.88 -9.70 -19.24
N PHE A 32 6.14 -9.62 -19.68
CA PHE A 32 7.28 -9.93 -18.80
C PHE A 32 7.45 -8.89 -17.70
N ALA A 33 7.26 -7.60 -18.02
CA ALA A 33 7.30 -6.54 -17.02
C ALA A 33 6.17 -6.73 -15.98
N VAL A 34 4.94 -7.00 -16.44
CA VAL A 34 3.79 -7.28 -15.57
C VAL A 34 4.06 -8.48 -14.65
N GLN A 35 4.57 -9.59 -15.21
CA GLN A 35 4.92 -10.79 -14.45
C GLN A 35 5.99 -10.53 -13.39
N ALA A 36 6.98 -9.70 -13.71
CA ALA A 36 8.05 -9.35 -12.77
C ALA A 36 7.54 -8.50 -11.59
N VAL A 37 6.60 -7.58 -11.82
CA VAL A 37 6.12 -6.65 -10.78
C VAL A 37 4.98 -7.20 -9.93
N THR A 38 4.15 -8.08 -10.47
CA THR A 38 2.99 -8.66 -9.76
C THR A 38 3.30 -9.17 -8.34
N PRO A 39 4.34 -10.00 -8.09
CA PRO A 39 4.61 -10.45 -6.73
C PRO A 39 5.03 -9.32 -5.77
N MET A 40 5.69 -8.28 -6.28
CA MET A 40 6.07 -7.11 -5.48
C MET A 40 4.82 -6.32 -5.06
N ILE A 41 3.88 -6.09 -5.98
CA ILE A 41 2.60 -5.42 -5.71
C ILE A 41 1.85 -6.13 -4.57
N VAL A 42 1.75 -7.46 -4.61
CA VAL A 42 1.10 -8.25 -3.56
C VAL A 42 1.77 -8.04 -2.19
N GLN A 43 3.11 -8.02 -2.16
CA GLN A 43 3.85 -7.79 -0.92
C GLN A 43 3.68 -6.36 -0.41
N CYS A 44 3.69 -5.36 -1.29
CA CYS A 44 3.42 -3.96 -0.97
C CYS A 44 2.03 -3.81 -0.33
N ARG A 45 0.98 -4.42 -0.90
CA ARG A 45 -0.38 -4.40 -0.32
C ARG A 45 -0.45 -5.06 1.04
N ARG A 46 0.21 -6.22 1.22
CA ARG A 46 0.26 -6.90 2.52
C ARG A 46 0.91 -6.02 3.59
N PHE A 47 2.02 -5.36 3.24
CA PHE A 47 2.68 -4.41 4.12
C PHE A 47 1.77 -3.22 4.43
N TRP A 48 1.12 -2.65 3.41
CA TRP A 48 0.20 -1.53 3.58
C TRP A 48 -0.95 -1.91 4.52
N TYR A 49 -1.66 -3.02 4.30
CA TYR A 49 -2.74 -3.45 5.22
C TYR A 49 -2.29 -3.63 6.67
N ALA A 50 -1.08 -4.15 6.89
CA ALA A 50 -0.55 -4.37 8.24
C ALA A 50 -0.28 -3.05 8.98
N TYR A 51 -0.01 -1.95 8.27
CA TYR A 51 0.48 -0.71 8.86
C TYR A 51 -0.24 0.57 8.38
N GLN A 52 -1.32 0.46 7.61
CA GLN A 52 -1.98 1.60 6.93
C GLN A 52 -2.36 2.74 7.86
N TYR A 53 -2.60 2.46 9.15
CA TYR A 53 -2.90 3.45 10.17
C TYR A 53 -1.76 4.46 10.41
N GLU A 54 -0.53 4.15 9.97
CA GLU A 54 0.62 5.08 9.96
C GLU A 54 0.73 5.91 8.68
N GLY A 55 -0.04 5.55 7.65
CA GLY A 55 -0.02 6.15 6.33
C GLY A 55 -0.99 7.33 6.20
N ASP A 56 -0.88 8.00 5.05
CA ASP A 56 -1.77 9.07 4.61
C ASP A 56 -2.58 8.55 3.42
N LEU A 57 -3.88 8.33 3.63
CA LEU A 57 -4.76 7.75 2.63
C LEU A 57 -5.05 8.74 1.48
N GLU A 58 -5.15 10.03 1.79
CA GLU A 58 -5.45 11.09 0.85
C GLU A 58 -4.26 11.34 -0.08
N ALA A 59 -3.05 11.42 0.48
CA ALA A 59 -1.82 11.56 -0.30
C ALA A 59 -1.61 10.39 -1.27
N GLY A 60 -1.90 9.17 -0.82
CA GLY A 60 -1.90 7.98 -1.68
C GLY A 60 -2.94 8.08 -2.79
N ALA A 61 -4.18 8.44 -2.46
CA ALA A 61 -5.29 8.56 -3.41
C ALA A 61 -4.98 9.57 -4.53
N GLN A 62 -4.42 10.71 -4.17
CA GLN A 62 -4.11 11.78 -5.10
C GLN A 62 -2.97 11.38 -6.06
N ALA A 63 -1.96 10.66 -5.56
CA ALA A 63 -0.88 10.16 -6.40
C ALA A 63 -1.38 9.13 -7.43
N HIS A 64 -2.28 8.21 -7.01
CA HIS A 64 -2.94 7.28 -7.91
C HIS A 64 -3.82 7.98 -8.95
N LEU A 65 -4.55 9.03 -8.57
CA LEU A 65 -5.36 9.82 -9.50
C LEU A 65 -4.49 10.46 -10.59
N THR A 66 -3.41 11.15 -10.21
CA THR A 66 -2.48 11.77 -11.17
C THR A 66 -1.90 10.74 -12.14
N LEU A 67 -1.53 9.55 -11.64
CA LEU A 67 -1.07 8.44 -12.48
C LEU A 67 -2.15 7.98 -13.46
N ALA A 68 -3.37 7.77 -12.98
CA ALA A 68 -4.49 7.31 -13.79
C ALA A 68 -4.86 8.32 -14.89
N GLU A 69 -4.92 9.62 -14.57
CA GLU A 69 -5.18 10.70 -15.53
C GLU A 69 -4.10 10.76 -16.60
N GLY A 70 -2.81 10.68 -16.21
CA GLY A 70 -1.71 10.66 -17.17
C GLY A 70 -1.79 9.48 -18.14
N ILE A 71 -2.19 8.29 -17.66
CA ILE A 71 -2.41 7.13 -18.53
C ILE A 71 -3.60 7.34 -19.45
N GLN A 72 -4.72 7.82 -18.92
CA GLN A 72 -5.95 8.07 -19.68
C GLN A 72 -5.71 9.05 -20.82
N ASP A 73 -4.96 10.11 -20.56
CA ASP A 73 -4.69 11.18 -21.54
C ASP A 73 -3.52 10.83 -22.48
N GLY A 74 -2.86 9.69 -22.28
CA GLY A 74 -1.67 9.31 -23.04
C GLY A 74 -0.48 10.24 -22.78
N ASN A 75 -0.43 10.84 -21.59
CA ASN A 75 0.61 11.75 -21.14
C ASN A 75 1.65 11.01 -20.26
N PRO A 76 2.78 10.56 -20.82
CA PRO A 76 3.77 9.79 -20.08
C PRO A 76 4.47 10.59 -18.97
N GLU A 77 4.60 11.92 -19.12
CA GLU A 77 5.24 12.77 -18.10
C GLU A 77 4.37 12.87 -16.84
N GLN A 78 3.07 13.08 -17.00
CA GLN A 78 2.11 13.11 -15.88
C GLN A 78 1.99 11.73 -15.23
N ALA A 79 1.93 10.66 -16.02
CA ALA A 79 1.91 9.30 -15.50
C ALA A 79 3.19 9.01 -14.68
N LEU A 80 4.36 9.41 -15.18
CA LEU A 80 5.62 9.27 -14.45
C LEU A 80 5.58 10.07 -13.14
N GLN A 81 5.13 11.32 -13.17
CA GLN A 81 5.01 12.16 -11.98
C GLN A 81 4.11 11.51 -10.91
N GLY A 82 2.95 10.99 -11.30
CA GLY A 82 2.05 10.28 -10.40
C GLY A 82 2.71 9.04 -9.78
N SER A 83 3.39 8.24 -10.60
CA SER A 83 4.13 7.06 -10.14
C SER A 83 5.28 7.42 -9.18
N GLU A 84 6.09 8.43 -9.50
CA GLU A 84 7.18 8.89 -8.64
C GLU A 84 6.66 9.40 -7.31
N THR A 85 5.56 10.17 -7.33
CA THR A 85 4.90 10.65 -6.11
C THR A 85 4.40 9.50 -5.25
N LEU A 86 3.78 8.49 -5.87
CA LEU A 86 3.32 7.29 -5.17
C LEU A 86 4.49 6.51 -4.54
N MET A 87 5.60 6.34 -5.27
CA MET A 87 6.80 5.66 -4.75
C MET A 87 7.45 6.43 -3.60
N ALA A 88 7.50 7.77 -3.69
CA ALA A 88 7.99 8.62 -2.61
C ALA A 88 7.13 8.49 -1.35
N TYR A 89 5.80 8.51 -1.51
CA TYR A 89 4.84 8.28 -0.43
C TYR A 89 5.06 6.91 0.23
N LEU A 90 5.07 5.81 -0.55
CA LEU A 90 5.25 4.46 -0.02
C LEU A 90 6.59 4.28 0.68
N SER A 91 7.66 4.92 0.17
CA SER A 91 8.98 4.90 0.77
C SER A 91 9.01 5.62 2.12
N ALA A 92 8.40 6.81 2.20
CA ALA A 92 8.30 7.59 3.44
C ALA A 92 7.44 6.86 4.48
N PHE A 93 6.29 6.32 4.07
CA PHE A 93 5.43 5.48 4.89
C PHE A 93 6.19 4.27 5.46
N THR A 94 6.89 3.53 4.60
CA THR A 94 7.66 2.34 5.00
C THR A 94 8.72 2.70 6.02
N ARG A 95 9.49 3.77 5.78
CA ARG A 95 10.51 4.27 6.74
C ARG A 95 9.89 4.61 8.09
N LYS A 96 8.76 5.31 8.11
CA LYS A 96 8.04 5.64 9.35
C LYS A 96 7.64 4.40 10.15
N VAL A 97 7.36 3.28 9.48
CA VAL A 97 7.03 2.00 10.13
C VAL A 97 8.28 1.29 10.64
N ILE A 98 9.34 1.18 9.82
CA ILE A 98 10.51 0.34 10.13
C ILE A 98 11.57 1.03 10.98
N ASP A 99 11.66 2.36 10.94
CA ASP A 99 12.64 3.14 11.71
C ASP A 99 12.21 3.30 13.19
N LYS A 100 11.07 2.70 13.58
CA LYS A 100 10.64 2.66 14.97
C LYS A 100 11.61 1.79 15.78
N PRO A 101 12.00 2.22 17.00
CA PRO A 101 12.86 1.42 17.88
C PRO A 101 12.29 0.01 18.09
N ILE A 102 13.17 -1.01 18.07
CA ILE A 102 12.83 -2.44 18.16
C ILE A 102 11.94 -2.76 19.38
N ASP A 103 12.09 -2.00 20.45
CA ASP A 103 11.29 -2.02 21.67
C ASP A 103 9.80 -1.72 21.44
N GLN A 104 9.42 -0.88 20.48
CA GLN A 104 8.02 -0.65 20.11
C GLN A 104 7.46 -1.77 19.20
N LEU A 105 8.28 -2.37 18.35
CA LEU A 105 7.88 -3.48 17.49
C LEU A 105 7.57 -4.75 18.30
N LEU A 106 8.31 -5.00 19.39
CA LEU A 106 8.03 -6.10 20.32
C LEU A 106 6.69 -5.92 21.07
N ILE A 107 6.28 -4.68 21.36
CA ILE A 107 4.99 -4.38 22.01
C ILE A 107 3.82 -4.64 21.04
N ILE A 108 3.93 -4.19 19.79
CA ILE A 108 2.91 -4.39 18.75
C ILE A 108 2.77 -5.88 18.41
N TRP A 109 3.89 -6.59 18.27
CA TRP A 109 3.89 -8.04 18.01
C TRP A 109 3.29 -8.84 19.18
N ARG A 110 3.61 -8.47 20.44
CA ARG A 110 3.06 -9.11 21.64
C ARG A 110 1.55 -8.86 21.83
N HIS A 111 1.05 -7.67 21.47
CA HIS A 111 -0.39 -7.38 21.54
C HIS A 111 -1.17 -8.20 20.50
N HIS A 112 -0.71 -8.23 19.25
CA HIS A 112 -1.38 -8.93 18.16
C HIS A 112 -1.31 -10.48 18.29
N GLU A 113 -0.29 -11.02 18.97
CA GLU A 113 -0.21 -12.47 19.24
C GLU A 113 -1.15 -12.93 20.38
N SER A 114 -1.43 -12.06 21.36
CA SER A 114 -2.39 -12.34 22.43
C SER A 114 -3.84 -12.40 21.95
N GLU A 115 -4.17 -11.65 20.89
CA GLU A 115 -5.49 -11.68 20.24
C GLU A 115 -5.67 -12.89 19.31
N ARG A 116 -4.57 -13.48 18.81
CA ARG A 116 -4.61 -14.64 17.91
C ARG A 116 -4.51 -16.00 18.60
N ASN A 117 -4.02 -16.08 19.85
CA ASN A 117 -3.90 -17.36 20.55
C ASN A 117 -4.13 -17.26 22.08
N PRO A 118 -5.35 -17.55 22.58
CA PRO A 118 -5.66 -17.46 24.00
C PRO A 118 -5.04 -18.58 24.87
N ARG A 119 -4.19 -19.46 24.31
CA ARG A 119 -3.62 -20.62 25.03
C ARG A 119 -2.15 -20.49 25.44
N SER A 120 -1.49 -19.36 25.26
CA SER A 120 -0.07 -19.20 25.66
C SER A 120 0.15 -18.97 27.17
N HIS A 121 -0.92 -18.92 27.98
CA HIS A 121 -0.85 -18.66 29.43
C HIS A 121 -0.70 -19.93 30.30
N ARG A 122 0.29 -20.76 30.01
CA ARG A 122 0.87 -21.82 30.87
C ARG A 122 2.22 -22.12 30.21
N TYR A 123 3.37 -21.71 30.73
CA TYR A 123 3.99 -22.09 32.01
C TYR A 123 5.03 -21.02 32.43
N PRO A 124 5.26 -20.77 33.73
CA PRO A 124 6.48 -20.11 34.20
C PRO A 124 7.63 -21.12 34.30
N LEU A 125 8.86 -20.58 34.22
CA LEU A 125 10.20 -21.20 34.28
C LEU A 125 10.32 -22.51 35.08
#